data_AF-A0A2S9GCV5-F1
#
_entry.id   AF-A0A2S9GCV5-F1
#
_cell.length_a   1.000
_cell.length_b   1.000
_cell.length_c   1.000
_cell.angle_alpha   90.00
_cell.angle_beta   90.00
_cell.angle_gamma   90.00
#
_symmetry.space_group_name_H-M   'P 1'
#
loop_
_entity.id
_entity.type
_entity.pdbx_description
1 polymer ?
#
loop_
_entity_poly.entity_id
_entity_poly.type
_entity_poly.pdbx_seq_one_letter_code
_entity_poly.pdbx_strand_id
1 'polypeptide(L)'
;TWGLSVRLPQKVGVGMARRMSMTGDYLSAEEALRCGLVTQVVPHAELLDTARRIATAIVGNNQKAVRSLLASYHQIDDLQNGAAL
;
A
#
# COMPACT_ATOMS: atom_id res chain seq x y z
N THR A 1 13.64 5.02 12.49
CA THR A 1 13.75 4.86 11.02
C THR A 1 12.36 4.89 10.41
N TRP A 2 12.19 5.19 9.11
CA TRP A 2 10.86 5.32 8.48
C TRP A 2 10.16 3.96 8.19
N GLY A 3 10.79 2.84 8.61
CA GLY A 3 10.21 1.49 8.54
C GLY A 3 10.22 0.85 7.15
N LEU A 4 11.02 1.35 6.21
CA LEU A 4 11.09 0.83 4.84
C LEU A 4 11.45 -0.66 4.80
N SER A 5 12.43 -1.09 5.61
CA SER A 5 12.88 -2.49 5.69
C SER A 5 11.82 -3.46 6.21
N VAL A 6 10.79 -2.96 6.90
CA VAL A 6 9.66 -3.76 7.42
C VAL A 6 8.50 -3.72 6.43
N ARG A 7 8.10 -2.51 5.99
CA ARG A 7 6.89 -2.32 5.17
C ARG A 7 7.05 -2.73 3.72
N LEU A 8 8.21 -2.52 3.11
CA LEU A 8 8.45 -2.88 1.72
C LEU A 8 8.25 -4.39 1.48
N PRO A 9 8.91 -5.32 2.20
CA PRO A 9 8.71 -6.74 1.97
C PRO A 9 7.29 -7.23 2.26
N GLN A 10 6.53 -6.55 3.13
CA GLN A 10 5.11 -6.86 3.38
C GLN A 10 4.20 -6.51 2.19
N LYS A 11 4.55 -5.48 1.43
CA LYS A 11 3.74 -5.02 0.29
C LYS A 11 4.16 -5.67 -1.02
N VAL A 12 5.47 -5.83 -1.26
CA VAL A 12 6.01 -6.31 -2.55
C VAL A 12 6.56 -7.72 -2.52
N GLY A 13 6.58 -8.35 -1.34
CA GLY A 13 7.25 -9.62 -1.09
C GLY A 13 8.75 -9.48 -0.80
N VAL A 14 9.29 -10.44 -0.04
CA VAL A 14 10.68 -10.41 0.46
C VAL A 14 11.72 -10.38 -0.68
N GLY A 15 11.51 -11.15 -1.75
CA GLY A 15 12.46 -11.23 -2.86
C GLY A 15 12.58 -9.91 -3.62
N MET A 16 11.44 -9.29 -3.96
CA MET A 16 11.42 -8.01 -4.67
C MET A 16 11.99 -6.89 -3.79
N ALA A 17 11.60 -6.83 -2.51
CA ALA A 17 12.12 -5.85 -1.56
C ALA A 17 13.65 -5.91 -1.44
N ARG A 18 14.23 -7.11 -1.36
CA ARG A 18 15.69 -7.30 -1.33
C ARG A 18 16.34 -6.84 -2.63
N ARG A 19 15.78 -7.19 -3.79
CA ARG A 19 16.29 -6.72 -5.08
C ARG A 19 16.32 -5.19 -5.13
N MET A 20 15.19 -4.53 -4.88
CA MET A 20 15.10 -3.06 -4.87
C MET A 20 16.09 -2.43 -3.89
N SER A 21 16.23 -2.99 -2.69
CA SER A 21 17.10 -2.44 -1.65
C SER A 21 18.59 -2.57 -1.99
N MET A 22 18.98 -3.64 -2.68
CA MET A 22 20.39 -3.94 -2.98
C MET A 22 20.84 -3.40 -4.33
N THR A 23 19.94 -3.29 -5.32
CA THR A 23 20.28 -2.79 -6.66
C THR A 23 19.97 -1.30 -6.84
N GLY A 24 18.98 -0.77 -6.12
CA GLY A 24 18.52 0.61 -6.31
C GLY A 24 17.80 0.85 -7.64
N ASP A 25 17.45 -0.22 -8.38
CA ASP A 25 16.75 -0.11 -9.65
C ASP A 25 15.34 0.47 -9.47
N TYR A 26 14.87 1.17 -10.51
CA TYR A 26 13.49 1.60 -10.58
C TYR A 26 12.53 0.42 -10.79
N LEU A 27 11.35 0.53 -10.18
CA LEU A 27 10.24 -0.40 -10.37
C LEU A 27 9.20 0.26 -11.29
N SER A 28 8.83 -0.43 -12.37
CA SER A 28 7.77 0.05 -13.26
C SER A 28 6.39 0.00 -12.60
N ALA A 29 5.41 0.74 -13.15
CA ALA A 29 4.04 0.74 -12.63
C ALA A 29 3.38 -0.64 -12.75
N GLU A 30 3.62 -1.34 -13.84
CA GLU A 30 3.11 -2.68 -14.13
C GLU A 30 3.71 -3.71 -13.16
N GLU A 31 5.00 -3.62 -12.86
CA GLU A 31 5.64 -4.47 -11.86
C GLU A 31 5.15 -4.16 -10.45
N ALA A 32 4.96 -2.88 -10.11
CA ALA A 32 4.39 -2.45 -8.85
C ALA A 32 2.97 -3.03 -8.64
N LEU A 33 2.16 -3.08 -9.70
CA LEU A 33 0.84 -3.73 -9.65
C LEU A 33 0.99 -5.25 -9.47
N ARG A 34 1.87 -5.88 -10.26
CA ARG A 34 2.10 -7.33 -10.23
C ARG A 34 2.61 -7.81 -8.87
N CYS A 35 3.44 -7.03 -8.19
CA CYS A 35 3.96 -7.38 -6.87
C CYS A 35 3.06 -6.95 -5.71
N GLY A 36 1.96 -6.23 -5.97
CA GLY A 36 1.01 -5.78 -4.94
C GLY A 36 1.37 -4.47 -4.24
N LEU A 37 2.38 -3.73 -4.74
CA LEU A 37 2.73 -2.41 -4.21
C LEU A 37 1.59 -1.40 -4.41
N VAL A 38 0.94 -1.46 -5.57
CA VAL A 38 -0.20 -0.62 -5.94
C VAL A 38 -1.39 -1.49 -6.31
N THR A 39 -2.60 -0.96 -6.14
CA THR A 39 -3.85 -1.70 -6.39
C THR A 39 -4.36 -1.54 -7.82
N GLN A 40 -3.94 -0.50 -8.55
CA GLN A 40 -4.37 -0.23 -9.92
C GLN A 40 -3.35 0.65 -10.66
N VAL A 41 -3.22 0.43 -11.97
CA VAL A 41 -2.47 1.29 -12.91
C VAL A 41 -3.44 1.85 -13.94
N VAL A 42 -3.34 3.15 -14.21
CA VAL A 42 -4.21 3.88 -15.15
C VAL A 42 -3.39 4.87 -15.97
N PRO A 43 -3.89 5.34 -17.13
CA PRO A 43 -3.29 6.46 -17.84
C PRO A 43 -3.10 7.68 -16.93
N HIS A 44 -2.02 8.43 -17.14
CA HIS A 44 -1.67 9.57 -16.28
C HIS A 44 -2.81 10.59 -16.14
N ALA A 45 -3.52 10.88 -17.24
CA ALA A 45 -4.64 11.82 -17.26
C ALA A 45 -5.82 11.40 -16.37
N GLU A 46 -5.96 10.10 -16.08
CA GLU A 46 -7.07 9.53 -15.31
C GLU A 46 -6.72 9.29 -13.84
N LEU A 47 -5.48 9.55 -13.42
CA LEU A 47 -4.98 9.22 -12.09
C LEU A 47 -5.86 9.79 -10.97
N LEU A 48 -6.07 11.11 -10.99
CA LEU A 48 -6.86 11.76 -9.93
C LEU A 48 -8.35 11.43 -10.01
N ASP A 49 -8.89 11.22 -11.21
CA ASP A 49 -10.31 10.90 -11.37
C ASP A 49 -10.62 9.49 -10.88
N THR A 50 -9.73 8.53 -11.16
CA THR A 50 -9.81 7.19 -10.60
C THR A 50 -9.66 7.19 -9.09
N ALA A 51 -8.69 7.93 -8.54
CA ALA A 51 -8.52 8.05 -7.09
C ALA A 51 -9.75 8.68 -6.41
N ARG A 52 -10.31 9.74 -6.99
CA ARG A 52 -11.53 10.39 -6.51
C ARG A 52 -12.73 9.46 -6.55
N ARG A 53 -12.89 8.67 -7.60
CA ARG A 53 -13.98 7.68 -7.70
C ARG A 53 -13.93 6.65 -6.57
N ILE A 54 -12.73 6.16 -6.22
CA ILE A 54 -12.55 5.27 -5.06
C ILE A 54 -12.89 6.00 -3.76
N ALA A 55 -12.41 7.24 -3.59
CA ALA A 55 -12.72 8.05 -2.41
C ALA A 55 -14.23 8.30 -2.26
N THR A 56 -14.94 8.60 -3.35
CA THR A 56 -16.39 8.76 -3.38
C THR A 56 -17.10 7.48 -2.95
N ALA A 57 -16.63 6.31 -3.39
CA ALA A 57 -17.17 5.03 -2.94
C ALA A 57 -16.97 4.83 -1.43
N ILE A 58 -15.82 5.21 -0.88
CA ILE A 58 -15.56 5.16 0.57
C ILE A 58 -16.47 6.13 1.34
N VAL A 59 -16.65 7.36 0.84
CA VAL A 59 -17.54 8.37 1.43
C VAL A 59 -19.00 7.93 1.43
N GLY A 60 -19.43 7.17 0.42
CA GLY A 60 -20.78 6.61 0.34
C GLY A 60 -21.12 5.54 1.39
N ASN A 61 -20.13 5.03 2.14
CA ASN A 61 -20.32 4.01 3.17
C ASN A 61 -20.65 4.61 4.55
N ASN A 62 -21.00 3.75 5.52
CA ASN A 62 -21.15 4.16 6.92
C ASN A 62 -19.79 4.59 7.50
N GLN A 63 -19.62 5.90 7.69
CA GLN A 63 -18.36 6.50 8.10
C GLN A 63 -17.89 6.10 9.51
N LYS A 64 -18.80 5.71 10.41
CA LYS A 64 -18.39 5.17 11.72
C LYS A 64 -17.77 3.78 11.55
N ALA A 65 -18.43 2.91 10.79
CA ALA A 65 -17.95 1.56 10.52
C ALA A 65 -16.62 1.55 9.77
N VAL A 66 -16.48 2.37 8.72
CA VAL A 66 -15.22 2.51 7.95
C VAL A 66 -14.06 2.91 8.87
N ARG A 67 -14.26 3.93 9.72
CA ARG A 67 -13.22 4.40 10.64
C ARG A 67 -12.86 3.34 11.68
N SER A 68 -13.85 2.66 12.28
CA SER A 68 -13.61 1.58 13.23
C SER A 68 -12.86 0.41 12.61
N LEU A 69 -13.23 0.03 11.38
CA LEU A 69 -12.55 -1.05 10.66
C LEU A 69 -11.11 -0.69 10.31
N LEU A 70 -10.86 0.52 9.80
CA LEU A 70 -9.51 0.99 9.50
C LEU A 70 -8.64 1.07 10.76
N ALA A 71 -9.21 1.53 11.88
CA ALA A 71 -8.51 1.56 13.16
C ALA A 71 -8.13 0.14 13.63
N SER A 72 -9.02 -0.85 13.45
CA SER A 72 -8.71 -2.25 13.74
C SER A 72 -7.58 -2.79 12.85
N TYR A 73 -7.57 -2.46 11.55
CA TYR A 73 -6.47 -2.84 10.66
C TYR A 73 -5.13 -2.23 11.10
N HIS A 74 -5.11 -0.95 11.49
CA HIS A 74 -3.89 -0.32 11.99
C HIS A 74 -3.40 -0.99 13.27
N GLN A 75 -4.30 -1.31 14.20
CA GLN A 75 -3.92 -2.03 15.42
C GLN A 75 -3.31 -3.41 15.12
N ILE A 76 -3.87 -4.15 14.17
CA ILE A 76 -3.33 -5.46 13.75
C ILE A 76 -1.94 -5.28 13.12
N ASP A 77 -1.77 -4.31 12.23
CA ASP A 77 -0.48 -4.01 11.59
C ASP A 77 0.58 -3.64 12.65
N ASP A 78 0.23 -2.78 13.61
CA ASP A 78 1.13 -2.39 14.69
C ASP A 78 1.52 -3.58 15.59
N LEU A 79 0.59 -4.49 15.87
CA LEU A 79 0.88 -5.71 16.65
C LEU A 79 1.80 -6.67 15.89
N GLN A 80 1.65 -6.78 14.57
CA GLN A 80 2.49 -7.62 13.72
C GLN A 80 3.89 -7.00 13.49
N ASN A 81 3.98 -5.67 13.50
CA ASN A 81 5.18 -4.92 13.12
C ASN A 81 5.98 -4.38 14.30
N GLY A 82 5.35 -4.22 15.47
CA GLY A 82 5.95 -3.64 16.68
C GLY A 82 7.08 -4.47 17.29
N ALA A 83 7.25 -5.73 16.87
CA ALA A 83 8.42 -6.54 17.22
C ALA A 83 9.62 -6.34 16.27
N ALA A 84 9.43 -5.63 15.15
CA ALA A 84 10.41 -5.48 14.06
C ALA A 84 10.93 -4.04 13.88
N LEU A 85 10.42 -3.06 14.64
CA LEU A 85 10.86 -1.67 14.70
C LEU A 85 11.54 -1.37 16.03
#